data_AF-F2M3S3-F1
#
_entry.id   AF-F2M3S3-F1
#
_cell.length_a   1.000
_cell.length_b   1.000
_cell.length_c   1.000
_cell.angle_alpha   90.00
_cell.angle_beta   90.00
_cell.angle_gamma   90.00
#
_symmetry.space_group_name_H-M   'P 1'
#
loop_
_entity.id
_entity.type
_entity.pdbx_description
1 polymer ?
#
loop_
_entity_poly.entity_id
_entity_poly.type
_entity_poly.pdbx_seq_one_letter_code
_entity_poly.pdbx_strand_id
1 'polypeptide(L)'
;MKKTALDSKAQDDDWKETKSDFYAQNYQVMVENGIIDFSTDGMKSVRNGENLSYDEYLDIQYYSLGHIKSNLEGIYYDGNIAAYKGRISKKSHGNMLFKKLYANIMSPDGTGYDTKENHVWMDATPFKDFLVHDCVAFDATVYRYIKTGHGRKIDYSLCNPINIRKIPPYQLPSDDQIENQIIDDLLWENSKYHDVVDRSNWADIRNKAEYQKKFDMLKRMMHRH
;
A
#
# COMPACT_ATOMS: atom_id res chain seq x y z
N MET A 1 1.13 -19.14 15.22
CA MET A 1 1.28 -20.58 14.90
C MET A 1 2.71 -20.83 14.43
N LYS A 2 3.36 -21.93 14.83
CA LYS A 2 4.66 -22.34 14.27
C LYS A 2 4.39 -23.03 12.92
N LYS A 3 4.92 -22.49 11.81
CA LYS A 3 4.90 -23.16 10.50
C LYS A 3 5.59 -24.52 10.60
N THR A 4 4.99 -25.57 10.08
CA THR A 4 5.60 -26.90 10.05
C THR A 4 6.53 -27.05 8.84
N ALA A 5 7.43 -28.04 8.87
CA ALA A 5 8.35 -28.30 7.75
C ALA A 5 7.64 -28.76 6.46
N LEU A 6 6.41 -29.26 6.57
CA LEU A 6 5.58 -29.65 5.44
C LEU A 6 4.95 -28.40 4.78
N ASP A 7 4.50 -27.44 5.59
CA ASP A 7 3.95 -26.16 5.11
C ASP A 7 5.02 -25.34 4.38
N SER A 8 6.27 -25.35 4.85
CA SER A 8 7.36 -24.63 4.19
C SER A 8 7.73 -25.26 2.83
N LYS A 9 7.71 -26.59 2.72
CA LYS A 9 8.06 -27.27 1.47
C LYS A 9 7.00 -27.05 0.38
N ALA A 10 5.71 -27.14 0.74
CA ALA A 10 4.63 -26.88 -0.20
C ALA A 10 4.67 -25.42 -0.72
N GLN A 11 4.99 -24.47 0.15
CA GLN A 11 5.13 -23.06 -0.22
C GLN A 11 6.32 -22.80 -1.15
N ASP A 12 7.45 -23.49 -0.94
CA ASP A 12 8.63 -23.36 -1.80
C ASP A 12 8.41 -23.99 -3.18
N ASP A 13 7.63 -25.08 -3.25
CA ASP A 13 7.28 -25.71 -4.53
C ASP A 13 6.27 -24.86 -5.33
N ASP A 14 5.27 -24.27 -4.66
CA ASP A 14 4.32 -23.29 -5.24
C ASP A 14 5.04 -22.04 -5.77
N TRP A 15 6.04 -21.55 -5.04
CA TRP A 15 6.86 -20.43 -5.51
C TRP A 15 7.64 -20.78 -6.79
N LYS A 16 8.24 -21.97 -6.88
CA LYS A 16 8.98 -22.37 -8.09
C LYS A 16 8.07 -22.46 -9.31
N GLU A 17 6.86 -22.99 -9.14
CA GLU A 17 5.86 -23.06 -10.21
C GLU A 17 5.46 -21.66 -10.66
N THR A 18 5.06 -20.80 -9.72
CA THR A 18 4.74 -19.38 -10.00
C THR A 18 5.90 -18.66 -10.68
N LYS A 19 7.13 -18.84 -10.18
CA LYS A 19 8.33 -18.22 -10.76
C LYS A 19 8.57 -18.68 -12.19
N SER A 20 8.34 -19.96 -12.49
CA SER A 20 8.48 -20.54 -13.83
C SER A 20 7.42 -20.00 -14.79
N ASP A 21 6.16 -19.97 -14.36
CA ASP A 21 5.03 -19.60 -15.21
C ASP A 21 5.10 -18.15 -15.69
N PHE A 22 5.55 -17.24 -14.82
CA PHE A 22 5.58 -15.80 -15.09
C PHE A 22 6.98 -15.25 -15.40
N TYR A 23 7.99 -16.11 -15.54
CA TYR A 23 9.39 -15.68 -15.70
C TYR A 23 9.58 -14.71 -16.87
N ALA A 24 10.20 -13.56 -16.60
CA ALA A 24 10.49 -12.49 -17.57
C ALA A 24 9.26 -11.90 -18.28
N GLN A 25 8.05 -12.15 -17.77
CA GLN A 25 6.85 -11.50 -18.28
C GLN A 25 6.72 -10.09 -17.70
N ASN A 26 6.24 -9.14 -18.50
CA ASN A 26 5.91 -7.79 -18.01
C ASN A 26 4.54 -7.80 -17.32
N TYR A 27 4.43 -8.49 -16.20
CA TYR A 27 3.18 -8.75 -15.51
C TYR A 27 3.36 -8.74 -13.98
N GLN A 28 2.30 -8.35 -13.27
CA GLN A 28 2.24 -8.40 -11.80
C GLN A 28 1.28 -9.51 -11.37
N VAL A 29 1.74 -10.36 -10.45
CA VAL A 29 0.93 -11.42 -9.88
C VAL A 29 0.53 -11.02 -8.46
N MET A 30 -0.78 -10.89 -8.22
CA MET A 30 -1.30 -10.76 -6.88
C MET A 30 -1.27 -12.11 -6.19
N VAL A 31 -0.60 -12.18 -5.05
CA VAL A 31 -0.50 -13.38 -4.22
C VAL A 31 -0.98 -13.09 -2.81
N GLU A 32 -1.06 -14.11 -1.97
CA GLU A 32 -1.36 -13.90 -0.56
C GLU A 32 -0.30 -12.97 0.06
N ASN A 33 -0.75 -11.88 0.69
CA ASN A 33 0.09 -10.91 1.40
C ASN A 33 1.00 -10.01 0.54
N GLY A 34 0.72 -9.83 -0.75
CA GLY A 34 1.35 -8.78 -1.56
C GLY A 34 1.34 -9.03 -3.07
N ILE A 35 2.19 -8.29 -3.79
CA ILE A 35 2.31 -8.36 -5.25
C ILE A 35 3.74 -8.75 -5.62
N ILE A 36 3.89 -9.67 -6.59
CA ILE A 36 5.17 -9.99 -7.21
C ILE A 36 5.17 -9.41 -8.63
N ASP A 37 6.13 -8.52 -8.88
CA ASP A 37 6.32 -7.90 -10.19
C ASP A 37 7.41 -8.66 -10.97
N PHE A 38 7.02 -9.24 -12.09
CA PHE A 38 7.92 -9.98 -12.98
C PHE A 38 8.58 -9.08 -14.03
N SER A 39 8.25 -7.78 -14.07
CA SER A 39 8.83 -6.86 -15.03
C SER A 39 10.33 -6.64 -14.81
N THR A 40 11.12 -6.78 -15.87
CA THR A 40 12.55 -6.38 -15.86
C THR A 40 12.73 -4.87 -15.76
N ASP A 41 11.76 -4.09 -16.26
CA ASP A 41 11.77 -2.63 -16.06
C ASP A 41 11.35 -2.28 -14.64
N GLY A 42 10.43 -3.07 -14.08
CA GLY A 42 10.16 -3.09 -12.66
C GLY A 42 11.43 -3.26 -11.83
N MET A 43 12.22 -4.30 -12.09
CA MET A 43 13.47 -4.54 -11.37
C MET A 43 14.40 -3.30 -11.36
N LYS A 44 14.51 -2.59 -12.48
CA LYS A 44 15.35 -1.37 -12.60
C LYS A 44 14.86 -0.21 -11.75
N SER A 45 13.59 -0.19 -11.34
CA SER A 45 13.01 0.86 -10.50
C SER A 45 13.31 0.69 -9.01
N VAL A 46 13.83 -0.47 -8.59
CA VAL A 46 14.12 -0.78 -7.19
C VAL A 46 15.36 0.00 -6.72
N ARG A 47 15.16 0.96 -5.80
CA ARG A 47 16.28 1.71 -5.24
C ARG A 47 17.18 0.83 -4.37
N ASN A 48 18.49 1.00 -4.49
CA ASN A 48 19.51 0.15 -3.86
C ASN A 48 19.47 -1.31 -4.36
N GLY A 49 18.87 -1.56 -5.53
CA GLY A 49 18.74 -2.86 -6.16
C GLY A 49 19.63 -3.05 -7.40
N GLU A 50 20.57 -2.14 -7.65
CA GLU A 50 21.32 -2.03 -8.91
C GLU A 50 22.17 -3.27 -9.23
N ASN A 51 22.55 -4.03 -8.20
CA ASN A 51 23.38 -5.23 -8.31
C ASN A 51 22.57 -6.54 -8.17
N LEU A 52 21.24 -6.48 -8.12
CA LEU A 52 20.43 -7.70 -8.07
C LEU A 52 20.52 -8.40 -9.42
N SER A 53 20.61 -9.72 -9.40
CA SER A 53 20.16 -10.54 -10.53
C SER A 53 18.63 -10.56 -10.58
N TYR A 54 18.07 -10.90 -11.74
CA TYR A 54 16.62 -11.01 -11.89
C TYR A 54 16.03 -12.10 -10.97
N ASP A 55 16.74 -13.22 -10.79
CA ASP A 55 16.32 -14.26 -9.86
C ASP A 55 16.30 -13.79 -8.40
N GLU A 56 17.33 -13.04 -7.97
CA GLU A 56 17.36 -12.45 -6.64
C GLU A 56 16.24 -11.41 -6.45
N TYR A 57 15.93 -10.63 -7.49
CA TYR A 57 14.82 -9.69 -7.46
C TYR A 57 13.48 -10.39 -7.19
N LEU A 58 13.19 -11.46 -7.92
CA LEU A 58 11.98 -12.26 -7.72
C LEU A 58 11.94 -12.88 -6.32
N ASP A 59 13.02 -13.52 -5.88
CA ASP A 59 13.07 -14.20 -4.58
C ASP A 59 12.94 -13.20 -3.42
N ILE A 60 13.56 -12.01 -3.52
CA ILE A 60 13.44 -10.98 -2.49
C ILE A 60 12.00 -10.46 -2.39
N GLN A 61 11.27 -10.28 -3.50
CA GLN A 61 9.85 -9.91 -3.46
C GLN A 61 9.04 -10.96 -2.68
N TYR A 62 9.19 -12.23 -3.07
CA TYR A 62 8.50 -13.34 -2.44
C TYR A 62 8.78 -13.44 -0.93
N TYR A 63 10.04 -13.36 -0.51
CA TYR A 63 10.41 -13.41 0.92
C TYR A 63 10.06 -12.13 1.70
N SER A 64 9.62 -11.08 1.02
CA SER A 64 9.14 -9.84 1.64
C SER A 64 7.63 -9.84 1.89
N LEU A 65 6.88 -10.76 1.28
CA LEU A 65 5.42 -10.88 1.45
C LEU A 65 5.03 -10.92 2.94
N GLY A 66 3.98 -10.17 3.30
CA GLY A 66 3.52 -10.00 4.69
C GLY A 66 4.45 -9.18 5.61
N HIS A 67 5.56 -8.65 5.08
CA HIS A 67 6.52 -7.84 5.83
C HIS A 67 6.80 -6.46 5.20
N ILE A 68 6.01 -6.10 4.19
CA ILE A 68 6.04 -4.83 3.48
C ILE A 68 5.00 -3.85 4.00
N LYS A 69 5.14 -2.58 3.63
CA LYS A 69 4.07 -1.58 3.75
C LYS A 69 3.02 -1.76 2.67
N SER A 70 2.08 -2.69 2.88
CA SER A 70 1.07 -3.08 1.89
C SER A 70 0.21 -1.93 1.37
N ASN A 71 -0.11 -0.94 2.21
CA ASN A 71 -0.89 0.22 1.78
C ASN A 71 -0.09 1.12 0.83
N LEU A 72 1.23 1.24 1.02
CA LEU A 72 2.08 1.93 0.07
C LEU A 72 2.34 1.10 -1.19
N GLU A 73 2.41 -0.23 -1.07
CA GLU A 73 2.47 -1.13 -2.23
C GLU A 73 1.27 -0.93 -3.17
N GLY A 74 0.05 -0.92 -2.63
CA GLY A 74 -1.15 -0.66 -3.44
C GLY A 74 -1.05 0.66 -4.20
N ILE A 75 -0.73 1.76 -3.49
CA ILE A 75 -0.56 3.09 -4.11
C ILE A 75 0.52 3.07 -5.22
N TYR A 76 1.61 2.32 -5.02
CA TYR A 76 2.68 2.20 -6.00
C TYR A 76 2.20 1.55 -7.31
N TYR A 77 1.47 0.44 -7.22
CA TYR A 77 1.01 -0.30 -8.41
C TYR A 77 -0.24 0.28 -9.06
N ASP A 78 -1.13 0.91 -8.28
CA ASP A 78 -2.32 1.58 -8.83
C ASP A 78 -1.95 2.84 -9.63
N GLY A 79 -0.71 3.34 -9.51
CA GLY A 79 -0.25 4.57 -10.16
C GLY A 79 -0.94 5.82 -9.60
N ASN A 80 -1.53 5.71 -8.42
CA ASN A 80 -2.35 6.74 -7.81
C ASN A 80 -1.49 7.88 -7.22
N ILE A 81 -2.04 9.10 -7.27
CA ILE A 81 -1.46 10.26 -6.57
C ILE A 81 -2.09 10.34 -5.17
N ALA A 82 -1.26 10.56 -4.16
CA ALA A 82 -1.71 10.67 -2.79
C ALA A 82 -1.15 11.90 -2.08
N ALA A 83 -2.01 12.53 -1.28
CA ALA A 83 -1.63 13.54 -0.31
C ALA A 83 -1.41 12.88 1.06
N TYR A 84 -0.33 13.24 1.75
CA TYR A 84 0.08 12.60 2.99
C TYR A 84 -0.01 13.54 4.18
N LYS A 85 -0.27 12.96 5.35
CA LYS A 85 -0.07 13.63 6.65
C LYS A 85 0.77 12.72 7.54
N GLY A 86 1.82 13.26 8.15
CA GLY A 86 2.76 12.50 8.97
C GLY A 86 3.10 13.22 10.27
N ARG A 87 3.22 12.48 11.38
CA ARG A 87 3.83 12.99 12.62
C ARG A 87 5.28 12.58 12.71
N ILE A 88 6.18 13.56 12.74
CA ILE A 88 7.62 13.31 12.87
C ILE A 88 7.89 12.68 14.25
N SER A 89 8.36 11.45 14.27
CA SER A 89 8.64 10.71 15.51
C SER A 89 10.12 10.69 15.87
N LYS A 90 11.02 10.77 14.89
CA LYS A 90 12.46 10.70 15.09
C LYS A 90 13.18 11.35 13.91
N LYS A 91 14.33 11.98 14.15
CA LYS A 91 15.33 12.36 13.13
C LYS A 91 16.65 11.67 13.47
N SER A 92 17.33 11.09 12.48
CA SER A 92 18.56 10.32 12.68
C SER A 92 19.31 10.11 11.36
N HIS A 93 20.61 10.39 11.34
CA HIS A 93 21.50 10.12 10.19
C HIS A 93 20.93 10.63 8.85
N GLY A 94 20.52 11.90 8.78
CA GLY A 94 19.93 12.50 7.58
C GLY A 94 18.51 12.01 7.24
N ASN A 95 17.97 11.05 7.98
CA ASN A 95 16.63 10.52 7.79
C ASN A 95 15.69 10.93 8.92
N MET A 96 14.40 10.76 8.69
CA MET A 96 13.36 10.94 9.68
C MET A 96 12.30 9.84 9.59
N LEU A 97 11.68 9.57 10.73
CA LEU A 97 10.63 8.57 10.88
C LEU A 97 9.29 9.26 11.05
N PHE A 98 8.35 8.97 10.15
CA PHE A 98 6.94 9.25 10.37
C PHE A 98 6.29 8.09 11.14
N LYS A 99 5.57 8.46 12.20
CA LYS A 99 4.54 7.60 12.79
C LYS A 99 3.18 8.16 12.42
N LYS A 100 2.18 7.27 12.35
CA LYS A 100 0.82 7.61 11.96
C LYS A 100 0.76 8.27 10.58
N LEU A 101 1.39 7.67 9.57
CA LEU A 101 1.27 8.21 8.22
C LEU A 101 -0.18 8.01 7.74
N TYR A 102 -0.83 9.08 7.35
CA TYR A 102 -2.11 9.09 6.66
C TYR A 102 -1.83 9.31 5.19
N ALA A 103 -2.56 8.61 4.33
CA ALA A 103 -2.58 8.85 2.89
C ALA A 103 -4.03 9.03 2.45
N ASN A 104 -4.29 10.12 1.74
CA ASN A 104 -5.53 10.35 1.02
C ASN A 104 -5.21 10.20 -0.46
N ILE A 105 -5.80 9.18 -1.06
CA ILE A 105 -5.62 8.84 -2.47
C ILE A 105 -6.73 9.51 -3.24
N MET A 106 -6.38 10.12 -4.38
CA MET A 106 -7.37 10.59 -5.35
C MET A 106 -7.12 9.89 -6.67
N SER A 107 -8.15 9.19 -7.13
CA SER A 107 -8.22 8.57 -8.45
C SER A 107 -8.66 9.62 -9.49
N PRO A 108 -8.25 9.48 -10.76
CA PRO A 108 -8.63 10.41 -11.83
C PRO A 108 -10.14 10.54 -12.08
N ASP A 109 -10.93 9.52 -11.70
CA ASP A 109 -12.40 9.49 -11.79
C ASP A 109 -13.10 10.30 -10.69
N GLY A 110 -12.33 11.05 -9.89
CA GLY A 110 -12.84 11.88 -8.80
C GLY A 110 -13.20 11.07 -7.54
N THR A 111 -12.90 9.77 -7.54
CA THR A 111 -13.01 8.92 -6.36
C THR A 111 -11.72 8.97 -5.55
N GLY A 112 -11.77 8.48 -4.33
CA GLY A 112 -10.61 8.47 -3.47
C GLY A 112 -10.86 7.66 -2.23
N TYR A 113 -9.77 7.30 -1.58
CA TYR A 113 -9.83 6.56 -0.33
C TYR A 113 -8.77 7.03 0.65
N ASP A 114 -9.07 6.78 1.92
CA ASP A 114 -8.15 7.02 3.01
C ASP A 114 -7.51 5.72 3.46
N THR A 115 -6.18 5.76 3.62
CA THR A 115 -5.44 4.66 4.23
C THR A 115 -4.41 5.19 5.23
N LYS A 116 -3.79 4.27 5.94
CA LYS A 116 -2.79 4.58 6.96
C LYS A 116 -1.63 3.62 6.89
N GLU A 117 -0.47 4.13 7.24
CA GLU A 117 0.76 3.36 7.32
C GLU A 117 1.53 3.81 8.57
N ASN A 118 2.47 2.98 9.03
CA ASN A 118 3.25 3.32 10.21
C ASN A 118 4.74 3.07 10.00
N HIS A 119 5.56 3.76 10.78
CA HIS A 119 7.02 3.63 10.74
C HIS A 119 7.62 3.78 9.33
N VAL A 120 7.36 4.92 8.69
CA VAL A 120 7.87 5.25 7.34
C VAL A 120 9.11 6.13 7.45
N TRP A 121 10.22 5.68 6.90
CA TRP A 121 11.49 6.42 6.89
C TRP A 121 11.63 7.23 5.60
N MET A 122 11.98 8.51 5.73
CA MET A 122 12.21 9.42 4.61
C MET A 122 13.47 10.25 4.85
N ASP A 123 14.02 10.82 3.77
CA ASP A 123 15.03 11.86 3.86
C ASP A 123 14.49 13.04 4.68
N ALA A 124 15.27 13.49 5.68
CA ALA A 124 14.90 14.59 6.55
C ALA A 124 15.21 15.96 5.92
N THR A 125 16.00 16.01 4.85
CA THR A 125 16.51 17.24 4.25
C THR A 125 15.38 18.21 3.86
N PRO A 126 14.29 17.76 3.19
CA PRO A 126 13.16 18.64 2.85
C PRO A 126 12.36 19.13 4.07
N PHE A 127 12.57 18.50 5.23
CA PHE A 127 11.83 18.75 6.47
C PHE A 127 12.73 19.37 7.56
N LYS A 128 13.84 20.00 7.17
CA LYS A 128 14.83 20.58 8.10
C LYS A 128 14.21 21.56 9.12
N ASP A 129 13.19 22.32 8.69
CA ASP A 129 12.57 23.38 9.50
C ASP A 129 11.46 22.88 10.45
N PHE A 130 11.14 21.58 10.43
CA PHE A 130 10.11 20.98 11.28
C PHE A 130 10.73 20.24 12.48
N LEU A 131 10.06 20.25 13.63
CA LEU A 131 10.56 19.63 14.84
C LEU A 131 10.03 18.19 15.01
N VAL A 132 10.71 17.41 15.86
CA VAL A 132 10.12 16.15 16.34
C VAL A 132 8.79 16.46 17.03
N HIS A 133 7.80 15.60 16.78
CA HIS A 133 6.39 15.73 17.15
C HIS A 133 5.53 16.66 16.30
N ASP A 134 6.11 17.43 15.37
CA ASP A 134 5.32 18.19 14.41
C ASP A 134 4.50 17.25 13.51
N CYS A 135 3.27 17.67 13.23
CA CYS A 135 2.44 17.09 12.19
C CYS A 135 2.63 17.92 10.93
N VAL A 136 2.88 17.25 9.80
CA VAL A 136 3.08 17.89 8.51
C VAL A 136 2.17 17.26 7.46
N ALA A 137 1.65 18.08 6.55
CA ALA A 137 1.01 17.65 5.32
C ALA A 137 1.95 17.90 4.14
N PHE A 138 1.97 16.99 3.17
CA PHE A 138 2.84 17.05 2.00
C PHE A 138 2.34 16.10 0.91
N ASP A 139 2.74 16.33 -0.34
CA ASP A 139 2.58 15.37 -1.42
C ASP A 139 3.91 14.66 -1.65
N ALA A 140 3.89 13.39 -2.08
CA ALA A 140 5.11 12.63 -2.33
C ALA A 140 4.85 11.48 -3.33
N THR A 141 5.93 10.90 -3.84
CA THR A 141 5.86 9.71 -4.71
C THR A 141 6.26 8.47 -3.92
N VAL A 142 5.45 7.41 -4.03
CA VAL A 142 5.83 6.09 -3.49
C VAL A 142 6.95 5.49 -4.35
N TYR A 143 7.93 4.89 -3.70
CA TYR A 143 8.97 4.11 -4.35
C TYR A 143 9.25 2.84 -3.55
N ARG A 144 9.71 1.80 -4.24
CA ARG A 144 10.21 0.57 -3.62
C ARG A 144 11.73 0.58 -3.52
N TYR A 145 12.25 -0.09 -2.50
CA TYR A 145 13.68 -0.13 -2.21
C TYR A 145 14.10 -1.41 -1.51
N ILE A 146 15.40 -1.71 -1.57
CA ILE A 146 16.00 -2.78 -0.76
C ILE A 146 16.34 -2.26 0.64
N LYS A 147 15.72 -2.88 1.63
CA LYS A 147 16.01 -2.70 3.06
C LYS A 147 17.13 -3.64 3.48
N THR A 148 18.16 -3.11 4.15
CA THR A 148 19.42 -3.82 4.44
C THR A 148 19.65 -4.18 5.92
N GLY A 149 18.69 -3.89 6.81
CA GLY A 149 18.87 -4.03 8.26
C GLY A 149 18.72 -5.46 8.83
N HIS A 150 17.99 -6.36 8.16
CA HIS A 150 17.71 -7.74 8.62
C HIS A 150 17.46 -8.68 7.44
N GLY A 151 18.52 -8.98 6.68
CA GLY A 151 18.40 -9.62 5.36
C GLY A 151 17.91 -8.63 4.31
N ARG A 152 18.19 -8.90 3.03
CA ARG A 152 17.67 -8.09 1.92
C ARG A 152 16.16 -8.35 1.80
N LYS A 153 15.36 -7.30 1.98
CA LYS A 153 13.92 -7.32 1.74
C LYS A 153 13.52 -6.13 0.87
N ILE A 154 12.47 -6.28 0.09
CA ILE A 154 11.78 -5.15 -0.54
C ILE A 154 10.85 -4.51 0.48
N ASP A 155 10.73 -3.20 0.44
CA ASP A 155 9.77 -2.41 1.19
C ASP A 155 9.44 -1.14 0.39
N TYR A 156 8.43 -0.39 0.82
CA TYR A 156 7.95 0.81 0.16
C TYR A 156 8.12 2.03 1.06
N SER A 157 8.40 3.18 0.47
CA SER A 157 8.48 4.45 1.20
C SER A 157 8.15 5.62 0.28
N LEU A 158 8.28 6.85 0.79
CA LEU A 158 7.95 8.09 0.10
C LEU A 158 9.21 8.90 -0.22
N CYS A 159 9.20 9.54 -1.38
CA CYS A 159 10.29 10.41 -1.83
C CYS A 159 9.77 11.67 -2.54
N ASN A 160 10.68 12.59 -2.83
CA ASN A 160 10.39 13.85 -3.51
C ASN A 160 9.21 14.62 -2.89
N PRO A 161 9.24 14.86 -1.56
CA PRO A 161 8.15 15.55 -0.89
C PRO A 161 8.04 17.00 -1.38
N ILE A 162 6.82 17.44 -1.67
CA ILE A 162 6.50 18.81 -2.09
C ILE A 162 5.33 19.34 -1.28
N ASN A 163 5.05 20.65 -1.39
CA ASN A 163 3.94 21.33 -0.71
C ASN A 163 3.92 21.10 0.82
N ILE A 164 5.11 20.94 1.42
CA ILE A 164 5.27 20.58 2.83
C ILE A 164 4.81 21.74 3.70
N ARG A 165 3.87 21.49 4.62
CA ARG A 165 3.36 22.48 5.57
C ARG A 165 3.09 21.86 6.93
N LYS A 166 3.31 22.64 7.99
CA LYS A 166 2.93 22.24 9.36
C LYS A 166 1.40 22.27 9.48
N ILE A 167 0.84 21.29 10.17
CA ILE A 167 -0.59 21.18 10.43
C ILE A 167 -0.86 20.93 11.92
N PRO A 168 -2.08 21.21 12.40
CA PRO A 168 -2.53 20.73 13.71
C PRO A 168 -2.48 19.20 13.80
N PRO A 169 -2.53 18.63 15.02
CA PRO A 169 -2.71 17.19 15.20
C PRO A 169 -3.93 16.66 14.42
N TYR A 170 -3.78 15.49 13.81
CA TYR A 170 -4.81 14.81 13.03
C TYR A 170 -5.03 13.39 13.54
N GLN A 171 -6.14 12.79 13.11
CA GLN A 171 -6.45 11.39 13.39
C GLN A 171 -6.25 10.54 12.14
N LEU A 172 -5.84 9.28 12.36
CA LEU A 172 -5.87 8.27 11.31
C LEU A 172 -7.30 7.74 11.16
N PRO A 173 -7.68 7.25 9.97
CA PRO A 173 -8.90 6.47 9.83
C PRO A 173 -8.83 5.25 10.77
N SER A 174 -9.92 4.95 11.46
CA SER A 174 -10.06 3.71 12.23
C SER A 174 -10.09 2.50 11.30
N ASP A 175 -9.83 1.31 11.84
CA ASP A 175 -9.97 0.08 11.05
C ASP A 175 -11.41 -0.09 10.57
N ASP A 176 -12.40 0.28 11.38
CA ASP A 176 -13.81 0.31 10.98
C ASP A 176 -14.10 1.26 9.82
N GLN A 177 -13.47 2.44 9.78
CA GLN A 177 -13.64 3.38 8.67
C GLN A 177 -13.07 2.82 7.37
N ILE A 178 -11.89 2.21 7.44
CA ILE A 178 -11.25 1.55 6.29
C ILE A 178 -12.12 0.38 5.82
N GLU A 179 -12.61 -0.44 6.74
CA GLU A 179 -13.47 -1.58 6.40
C GLU A 179 -14.80 -1.13 5.76
N ASN A 180 -15.43 -0.10 6.31
CA ASN A 180 -16.66 0.45 5.74
C ASN A 180 -16.46 0.97 4.32
N GLN A 181 -15.30 1.59 4.05
CA GLN A 181 -14.94 2.04 2.73
C GLN A 181 -14.73 0.87 1.77
N ILE A 182 -13.98 -0.17 2.17
CA ILE A 182 -13.80 -1.40 1.37
C ILE A 182 -15.16 -2.02 1.02
N ILE A 183 -16.10 -2.07 1.96
CA ILE A 183 -17.44 -2.60 1.71
C ILE A 183 -18.20 -1.70 0.72
N ASP A 184 -18.15 -0.38 0.86
CA ASP A 184 -18.81 0.54 -0.07
C ASP A 184 -18.23 0.40 -1.49
N ASP A 185 -16.91 0.24 -1.62
CA ASP A 185 -16.22 0.01 -2.90
C ASP A 185 -16.62 -1.34 -3.52
N LEU A 186 -16.61 -2.43 -2.76
CA LEU A 186 -17.07 -3.73 -3.23
C LEU A 186 -18.52 -3.67 -3.74
N LEU A 187 -19.39 -2.96 -3.03
CA LEU A 187 -20.78 -2.81 -3.43
C LEU A 187 -20.95 -1.93 -4.67
N TRP A 188 -20.07 -0.95 -4.87
CA TRP A 188 -20.01 -0.12 -6.05
C TRP A 188 -19.60 -0.92 -7.29
N GLU A 189 -18.45 -1.60 -7.21
CA GLU A 189 -17.86 -2.41 -8.29
C GLU A 189 -18.82 -3.50 -8.75
N ASN A 190 -19.57 -4.08 -7.82
CA ASN A 190 -20.57 -5.12 -8.12
C ASN A 190 -21.98 -4.57 -8.34
N SER A 191 -22.13 -3.26 -8.49
CA SER A 191 -23.41 -2.64 -8.76
C SER A 191 -23.73 -2.69 -10.26
N LYS A 192 -25.01 -2.82 -10.59
CA LYS A 192 -25.50 -2.68 -11.98
C LYS A 192 -25.28 -1.28 -12.59
N TYR A 193 -24.75 -0.34 -11.81
CA TYR A 193 -24.55 1.05 -12.20
C TYR A 193 -23.07 1.37 -12.48
N HIS A 194 -22.16 0.44 -12.21
CA HIS A 194 -20.71 0.64 -12.29
C HIS A 194 -20.28 1.21 -13.66
N ASP A 195 -20.81 0.65 -14.75
CA ASP A 195 -20.42 1.04 -16.12
C ASP A 195 -21.19 2.23 -16.71
N VAL A 196 -22.21 2.73 -16.00
CA VAL A 196 -23.18 3.68 -16.59
C VAL A 196 -23.33 4.98 -15.83
N VAL A 197 -22.79 5.06 -14.61
CA VAL A 197 -22.92 6.21 -13.72
C VAL A 197 -21.56 6.48 -13.10
N ASP A 198 -21.21 7.74 -12.85
CA ASP A 198 -19.99 8.03 -12.11
C ASP A 198 -20.14 7.60 -10.65
N ARG A 199 -19.08 7.05 -10.04
CA ARG A 199 -19.07 6.66 -8.62
C ARG A 199 -19.58 7.76 -7.69
N SER A 200 -19.24 9.01 -7.98
CA SER A 200 -19.67 10.20 -7.23
C SER A 200 -21.20 10.38 -7.20
N ASN A 201 -21.90 9.96 -8.25
CA ASN A 201 -23.35 10.08 -8.40
C ASN A 201 -24.11 8.81 -7.96
N TRP A 202 -23.41 7.71 -7.68
CA TRP A 202 -24.03 6.43 -7.35
C TRP A 202 -24.93 6.48 -6.10
N ALA A 203 -24.56 7.28 -5.10
CA ALA A 203 -25.32 7.41 -3.86
C ALA A 203 -26.74 7.95 -4.08
N ASP A 204 -26.94 8.75 -5.12
CA ASP A 204 -28.23 9.39 -5.43
C ASP A 204 -29.19 8.45 -6.16
N ILE A 205 -28.66 7.45 -6.85
CA ILE A 205 -29.46 6.55 -7.71
C ILE A 205 -29.58 5.12 -7.16
N ARG A 206 -28.70 4.73 -6.23
CA ARG A 206 -28.71 3.37 -5.67
C ARG A 206 -29.94 3.15 -4.81
N ASN A 207 -30.46 1.92 -4.80
CA ASN A 207 -31.49 1.55 -3.85
C ASN A 207 -30.88 1.52 -2.43
N LYS A 208 -31.23 2.52 -1.61
CA LYS A 208 -30.68 2.69 -0.26
C LYS A 208 -30.95 1.50 0.67
N ALA A 209 -32.13 0.90 0.59
CA ALA A 209 -32.50 -0.23 1.45
C ALA A 209 -31.73 -1.51 1.07
N GLU A 210 -31.58 -1.76 -0.24
CA GLU A 210 -30.79 -2.87 -0.74
C GLU A 210 -29.30 -2.71 -0.39
N TYR A 211 -28.75 -1.51 -0.61
CA TYR A 211 -27.39 -1.17 -0.25
C TYR A 211 -27.13 -1.45 1.24
N GLN A 212 -27.96 -0.91 2.15
CA GLN A 212 -27.76 -1.09 3.59
C GLN A 212 -27.80 -2.56 4.00
N LYS A 213 -28.73 -3.33 3.43
CA LYS A 213 -28.83 -4.77 3.70
C LYS A 213 -27.58 -5.53 3.29
N LYS A 214 -27.02 -5.24 2.11
CA LYS A 214 -25.79 -5.88 1.61
C LYS A 214 -24.58 -5.42 2.42
N PHE A 215 -24.50 -4.14 2.75
CA PHE A 215 -23.47 -3.56 3.59
C PHE A 215 -23.40 -4.28 4.95
N ASP A 216 -24.52 -4.37 5.66
CA ASP A 216 -24.59 -5.03 6.97
C ASP A 216 -24.30 -6.53 6.89
N MET A 217 -24.60 -7.17 5.75
CA MET A 217 -24.26 -8.57 5.51
C MET A 217 -22.74 -8.75 5.38
N LEU A 218 -22.08 -7.94 4.55
CA LEU A 218 -20.63 -7.99 4.34
C LEU A 218 -19.87 -7.64 5.61
N LYS A 219 -20.26 -6.57 6.32
CA LYS A 219 -19.68 -6.18 7.61
C LYS A 219 -19.73 -7.33 8.63
N ARG A 220 -20.85 -8.07 8.69
CA ARG A 220 -20.98 -9.26 9.56
C ARG A 220 -20.15 -10.45 9.10
N MET A 221 -19.80 -10.57 7.81
CA MET A 221 -18.92 -11.64 7.33
C MET A 221 -17.46 -11.35 7.68
N MET A 222 -17.03 -10.09 7.57
CA MET A 222 -15.67 -9.68 7.86
C MET A 222 -15.29 -9.80 9.36
N HIS A 223 -16.26 -9.64 10.27
CA HIS A 223 -16.03 -9.81 11.72
C HIS A 223 -16.16 -11.25 12.25
N ARG A 224 -16.41 -12.26 11.39
CA ARG A 224 -16.65 -13.65 11.82
C ARG A 224 -15.40 -14.55 11.85
N HIS A 225 -14.20 -13.96 11.81
CA HIS A 225 -12.92 -14.68 11.80
C HIS A 225 -12.04 -14.31 12.99
#